data_AF-A0AA44YC93-F1
#
_entry.id   AF-A0AA44YC93-F1
#
_cell.length_a   1.000
_cell.length_b   1.000
_cell.length_c   1.000
_cell.angle_alpha   90.00
_cell.angle_beta   90.00
_cell.angle_gamma   90.00
#
_symmetry.space_group_name_H-M   'P 1'
#
loop_
_entity.id
_entity.type
_entity.pdbx_description
1 polymer ?
#
loop_
_entity_poly.entity_id
_entity_poly.type
_entity_poly.pdbx_seq_one_letter_code
_entity_poly.pdbx_strand_id
1 'polypeptide(L)' 'DITTAIAAAIDNVFFEGGTPVGNGKIFLSDLNRAIGDIDGTAGFILVSPSANIDLGVGELPVRGEVNYT' A
#
# COMPACT_ATOMS: atom_id res chain seq x y z
N ASP A 1 -10.67 14.68 0.41
CA ASP A 1 -11.26 13.56 1.17
C ASP A 1 -10.13 12.66 1.63
N ILE A 2 -10.08 12.32 2.92
CA ILE A 2 -9.02 11.49 3.51
C ILE A 2 -8.97 10.11 2.82
N THR A 3 -10.11 9.55 2.45
CA THR A 3 -10.17 8.24 1.77
C THR A 3 -9.50 8.27 0.39
N THR A 4 -9.64 9.38 -0.35
CA THR A 4 -8.96 9.59 -1.63
C THR A 4 -7.45 9.75 -1.45
N ALA A 5 -7.02 10.46 -0.39
CA ALA A 5 -5.59 10.60 -0.08
C ALA A 5 -4.96 9.24 0.27
N ILE A 6 -5.65 8.42 1.07
CA ILE A 6 -5.22 7.06 1.41
C ILE A 6 -5.11 6.19 0.15
N ALA A 7 -6.12 6.24 -0.72
CA ALA A 7 -6.10 5.51 -1.98
C ALA A 7 -4.88 5.89 -2.86
N ALA A 8 -4.63 7.19 -3.00
CA ALA A 8 -3.48 7.70 -3.76
C ALA A 8 -2.13 7.30 -3.14
N ALA A 9 -2.01 7.31 -1.81
CA ALA A 9 -0.80 6.89 -1.12
C ALA A 9 -0.50 5.41 -1.35
N ILE A 10 -1.52 4.54 -1.27
CA ILE A 10 -1.37 3.11 -1.56
C ILE A 10 -0.98 2.89 -3.02
N ASP A 11 -1.63 3.59 -3.96
CA ASP A 11 -1.30 3.49 -5.40
C ASP A 11 0.14 3.91 -5.68
N ASN A 12 0.64 4.95 -5.00
CA ASN A 12 2.03 5.37 -5.15
C ASN A 12 3.02 4.32 -4.61
N VAL A 13 2.76 3.75 -3.44
CA VAL A 13 3.59 2.66 -2.91
C VAL A 13 3.61 1.45 -3.85
N PHE A 14 2.46 1.13 -4.46
CA PHE A 14 2.35 0.03 -5.42
C PHE A 14 3.11 0.33 -6.72
N PHE A 15 3.08 1.58 -7.18
CA PHE A 15 3.85 2.01 -8.35
C PHE A 15 5.36 1.97 -8.11
N GLU A 16 5.81 2.41 -6.93
CA GLU A 16 7.24 2.44 -6.58
C GLU A 16 7.80 1.03 -6.30
N GLY A 17 7.05 0.18 -5.60
CA GLY A 17 7.49 -1.18 -5.22
C GLY A 17 7.12 -2.26 -6.24
N GLY A 18 6.25 -1.93 -7.20
CA GLY A 18 5.79 -2.84 -8.26
C GLY A 18 6.75 -2.87 -9.44
N THR A 19 7.37 -4.03 -9.68
CA THR A 19 8.20 -4.23 -10.87
C THR A 19 7.91 -5.59 -11.51
N PRO A 20 7.72 -5.65 -12.84
CA PRO A 20 7.34 -6.87 -13.53
C PRO A 20 8.49 -7.88 -13.67
N VAL A 21 9.71 -7.53 -13.24
CA VAL A 21 10.90 -8.39 -13.39
C VAL A 21 11.02 -9.47 -12.29
N GLY A 22 10.04 -9.57 -11.39
CA GLY A 22 9.90 -10.64 -10.40
C GLY A 22 10.74 -10.50 -9.13
N ASN A 23 11.21 -9.28 -8.85
CA ASN A 23 11.79 -8.90 -7.56
C ASN A 23 10.97 -7.78 -6.88
N GLY A 24 9.75 -7.54 -7.36
CA GLY A 24 8.85 -6.56 -6.76
C GLY A 24 8.44 -7.00 -5.37
N LYS A 25 8.43 -6.05 -4.44
CA LYS A 25 8.03 -6.32 -3.07
C LYS A 25 7.42 -5.07 -2.47
N ILE A 26 6.20 -5.22 -1.95
CA ILE A 26 5.52 -4.16 -1.21
C ILE A 26 5.73 -4.39 0.27
N PHE A 27 6.45 -3.47 0.91
CA PHE A 27 6.69 -3.53 2.34
C PHE A 27 5.53 -2.93 3.12
N LEU A 28 5.12 -3.59 4.21
CA LEU A 28 4.13 -3.04 5.15
C LEU A 28 4.60 -1.74 5.76
N SER A 29 5.90 -1.58 5.97
CA SER A 29 6.47 -0.34 6.51
C SER A 29 6.25 0.84 5.56
N ASP A 30 6.32 0.63 4.25
CA ASP A 30 6.07 1.69 3.27
C ASP A 30 4.60 2.06 3.21
N LEU A 31 3.69 1.07 3.26
CA LEU A 31 2.26 1.34 3.39
C LEU A 31 1.93 2.10 4.68
N ASN A 32 2.49 1.66 5.81
CA ASN A 32 2.24 2.31 7.10
C ASN A 32 2.76 3.75 7.13
N ARG A 33 3.95 4.00 6.57
CA ARG A 33 4.52 5.34 6.42
C ARG A 33 3.66 6.21 5.50
N ALA A 34 3.36 5.73 4.29
CA ALA A 34 2.62 6.51 3.30
C ALA A 34 1.21 6.89 3.77
N ILE A 35 0.51 5.99 4.48
CA ILE A 35 -0.79 6.30 5.07
C ILE A 35 -0.64 7.20 6.30
N GLY A 36 0.35 6.96 7.15
CA GLY A 36 0.59 7.73 8.38
C GLY A 36 1.05 9.16 8.15
N ASP A 37 1.64 9.46 6.99
CA ASP A 37 2.05 10.81 6.57
C ASP A 37 0.84 11.68 6.14
N ILE A 38 -0.37 11.12 6.05
CA ILE A 38 -1.60 11.84 5.71
C ILE A 38 -2.20 12.50 6.95
N ASP A 39 -2.43 13.81 6.89
CA ASP A 39 -3.11 14.53 7.97
C ASP A 39 -4.51 13.92 8.25
N GLY A 40 -4.73 13.51 9.50
CA GLY A 40 -5.99 12.92 9.95
C GLY A 40 -6.03 11.39 9.96
N THR A 41 -4.95 10.70 9.59
CA THR A 41 -4.83 9.23 9.74
C THR A 41 -4.09 8.80 11.01
N ALA A 42 -3.64 9.75 11.83
CA ALA A 42 -2.90 9.46 13.06
C ALA A 42 -3.65 8.46 13.96
N GLY A 43 -2.96 7.37 14.32
CA GLY A 43 -3.52 6.31 15.17
C GLY A 43 -4.28 5.20 14.45
N PHE A 44 -4.25 5.16 13.11
CA PHE A 44 -4.83 4.04 12.36
C PHE A 44 -4.10 2.71 12.64
N ILE A 45 -4.79 1.60 12.37
CA ILE A 45 -4.23 0.26 12.42
C ILE A 45 -4.41 -0.38 11.04
N LEU A 46 -3.31 -0.80 10.41
CA LEU A 46 -3.36 -1.63 9.21
C LEU A 46 -3.65 -3.08 9.61
N VAL A 47 -4.90 -3.52 9.44
CA VAL A 47 -5.31 -4.89 9.81
C VAL A 47 -4.85 -5.92 8.78
N SER A 48 -4.87 -5.54 7.49
CA SER A 48 -4.44 -6.38 6.37
C SER A 48 -3.81 -5.49 5.29
N PRO A 49 -2.75 -5.93 4.59
CA PRO A 49 -2.06 -7.22 4.72
C PRO A 49 -1.24 -7.33 6.02
N SER A 50 -1.07 -8.56 6.54
CA SER A 50 -0.30 -8.83 7.78
C SER A 50 1.18 -9.19 7.52
N ALA A 51 1.57 -9.31 6.26
CA ALA A 51 2.93 -9.62 5.83
C ALA A 51 3.22 -8.93 4.48
N ASN A 52 4.50 -8.70 4.18
CA ASN A 52 4.91 -8.03 2.96
C ASN A 52 4.37 -8.79 1.74
N ILE A 53 4.00 -8.04 0.69
CA ILE A 53 3.49 -8.62 -0.55
C ILE A 53 4.67 -8.85 -1.48
N ASP A 54 4.96 -10.11 -1.78
CA ASP A 54 5.96 -10.49 -2.78
C ASP A 54 5.29 -10.56 -4.16
N LEU A 55 5.94 -10.01 -5.18
CA LEU A 55 5.45 -9.97 -6.56
C LEU A 55 6.33 -10.84 -7.45
N GLY A 56 5.71 -11.82 -8.11
CA GLY A 56 6.34 -12.69 -9.09
C GLY A 56 6.62 -12.00 -10.43
N VAL A 57 7.30 -12.72 -11.32
CA VAL A 57 7.56 -12.23 -12.70
C VAL A 57 6.23 -12.02 -13.42
N GLY A 58 6.04 -10.82 -13.99
CA GLY A 58 4.81 -10.45 -14.68
C GLY A 58 3.65 -10.04 -13.78
N GLU A 59 3.83 -10.04 -12.45
CA GLU A 59 2.82 -9.56 -11.50
C GLU A 59 2.98 -8.06 -11.25
N LEU A 60 1.86 -7.33 -11.32
CA LEU A 60 1.81 -5.93 -10.94
C LEU A 60 0.80 -5.76 -9.80
N PRO A 61 1.18 -5.03 -8.73
CA PRO A 61 0.29 -4.78 -7.61
C PRO A 61 -0.81 -3.82 -8.06
N VAL A 62 -2.06 -4.19 -7.81
CA VAL A 62 -3.22 -3.34 -8.07
C VAL A 62 -4.01 -3.20 -6.79
N ARG A 63 -4.36 -1.97 -6.44
CA ARG A 63 -5.17 -1.71 -5.25
C ARG A 63 -6.58 -2.26 -5.45
N GLY A 64 -6.99 -3.14 -4.54
CA GLY A 64 -8.36 -3.61 -4.45
C GLY A 64 -9.26 -2.64 -3.69
N GLU A 65 -10.30 -3.17 -3.06
CA GLU A 65 -11.16 -2.40 -2.16
C GLU A 65 -10.45 -2.12 -0.83
N VAL A 66 -10.57 -0.89 -0.33
CA VAL A 66 -10.05 -0.47 0.97
C VAL A 66 -11.22 -0.36 1.94
N ASN A 67 -11.24 -1.22 2.96
CA ASN A 67 -12.28 -1.25 3.97
C ASN A 67 -11.83 -0.49 5.22
N TYR A 68 -12.69 0.39 5.72
CA TYR A 68 -12.48 1.16 6.95
C TYR A 68 -13.44 0.63 8.02
N THR A 69 -12.90 0.20 9.15
CA THR A 69 -13.65 -0.41 10.27
C THR A 69 -13.39 0.33 11.56
#